data_AF-A0AAP3EKU7-F1
#
_entry.id   AF-A0AAP3EKU7-F1
#
_cell.length_a   1.000
_cell.length_b   1.000
_cell.length_c   1.000
_cell.angle_alpha   90.00
_cell.angle_beta   90.00
_cell.angle_gamma   90.00
#
_symmetry.space_group_name_H-M   'P 1'
#
loop_
_entity.id
_entity.type
_entity.pdbx_description
1 polymer ?
#
loop_
_entity_poly.entity_id
_entity_poly.type
_entity_poly.pdbx_seq_one_letter_code
_entity_poly.pdbx_strand_id
1 'polypeptide(L)'
;NAPVNTLWLYLVLGMLFGCFGPLFNFLVLRTQDLFQRIHGGNIKKWVFIGGLIGGLCGLLGLMQPSAVGGGFNLIPIAAAGNFSVGLLLFIF
;
A
#
# COMPACT_ATOMS: atom_id res chain seq x y z
N ASN A 1 15.62 8.87 -23.12
CA ASN A 1 17.00 8.58 -22.67
C ASN A 1 17.33 9.47 -21.48
N ALA A 2 17.54 8.87 -20.30
CA ALA A 2 18.00 9.61 -19.15
C ALA A 2 19.51 9.94 -19.31
N PRO A 3 19.97 11.15 -18.97
CA PRO A 3 21.38 11.49 -19.01
C PRO A 3 22.19 10.53 -18.12
N VAL A 4 23.38 10.12 -18.56
CA VAL A 4 24.24 9.19 -17.78
C VAL A 4 24.57 9.74 -16.39
N ASN A 5 24.61 11.08 -16.25
CA ASN A 5 24.82 11.80 -14.99
C ASN A 5 23.66 11.69 -13.98
N THR A 6 22.49 11.15 -14.35
CA THR A 6 21.37 10.98 -13.41
C THR A 6 21.20 9.54 -12.93
N LEU A 7 22.00 8.59 -13.44
CA LEU A 7 21.91 7.17 -13.08
C LEU A 7 22.16 6.92 -11.58
N TRP A 8 23.01 7.70 -10.94
CA TRP A 8 23.29 7.56 -9.50
C TRP A 8 22.06 7.87 -8.63
N LEU A 9 21.14 8.73 -9.09
CA LEU A 9 19.88 9.01 -8.38
C LEU A 9 19.00 7.77 -8.31
N TYR A 10 18.93 6.99 -9.41
CA TYR A 10 18.19 5.72 -9.43
C TYR A 10 18.84 4.67 -8.54
N LEU A 11 20.16 4.70 -8.39
CA LEU A 11 20.88 3.80 -7.49
C LEU A 11 20.59 4.14 -6.01
N VAL A 12 20.56 5.42 -5.64
CA VAL A 12 20.11 5.87 -4.31
C VAL A 12 18.65 5.49 -4.05
N LEU A 13 17.78 5.71 -5.03
CA LEU A 13 16.38 5.30 -4.95
C LEU A 13 16.24 3.78 -4.74
N GLY A 14 17.02 2.99 -5.47
CA GLY A 14 17.08 1.54 -5.33
C GLY A 14 17.55 1.09 -3.94
N MET A 15 18.52 1.78 -3.35
CA MET A 15 18.96 1.51 -1.97
C MET A 15 17.86 1.83 -0.95
N LEU A 16 17.12 2.93 -1.13
CA LEU A 16 15.98 3.27 -0.27
C LEU A 16 14.88 2.20 -0.33
N PHE A 17 14.46 1.80 -1.53
CA PHE A 17 13.48 0.72 -1.69
C PHE A 17 14.02 -0.64 -1.22
N GLY A 18 15.32 -0.88 -1.37
CA GLY A 18 15.99 -2.09 -0.88
C GLY A 18 15.95 -2.22 0.64
N CYS A 19 16.01 -1.12 1.38
CA CYS A 19 15.80 -1.11 2.83
C CYS A 19 14.31 -1.18 3.21
N PHE A 20 13.44 -0.50 2.45
CA PHE A 20 12.00 -0.46 2.74
C PHE A 20 11.30 -1.79 2.46
N GLY A 21 11.72 -2.52 1.43
CA GLY A 21 11.11 -3.79 1.02
C GLY A 21 11.09 -4.86 2.13
N PRO A 22 12.21 -5.15 2.81
CA PRO A 22 12.23 -6.08 3.95
C PRO A 22 11.34 -5.63 5.12
N LEU A 23 11.30 -4.33 5.43
CA LEU A 23 10.44 -3.79 6.48
C LEU A 23 8.96 -3.98 6.11
N PHE A 24 8.58 -3.66 4.88
CA PHE A 24 7.23 -3.88 4.37
C PHE A 24 6.84 -5.36 4.42
N ASN A 25 7.72 -6.25 3.97
CA ASN A 25 7.48 -7.69 4.02
C ASN A 25 7.29 -8.18 5.47
N PHE A 26 8.11 -7.69 6.40
CA PHE A 26 7.96 -8.00 7.82
C PHE A 26 6.63 -7.52 8.40
N LEU A 27 6.19 -6.30 8.06
CA LEU A 27 4.90 -5.75 8.49
C LEU A 27 3.72 -6.54 7.93
N VAL A 28 3.79 -6.98 6.67
CA VAL A 28 2.76 -7.81 6.04
C VAL A 28 2.63 -9.13 6.79
N LEU A 29 3.74 -9.84 7.03
CA LEU A 29 3.74 -11.10 7.77
C LEU A 29 3.19 -10.92 9.20
N ARG A 30 3.63 -9.86 9.90
CA ARG A 30 3.13 -9.54 11.24
C ARG A 30 1.63 -9.26 11.26
N THR A 31 1.11 -8.59 10.23
CA THR A 31 -0.32 -8.31 10.12
C THR A 31 -1.12 -9.59 9.84
N GLN A 32 -0.59 -10.49 9.03
CA GLN A 32 -1.19 -11.81 8.81
C GLN A 32 -1.22 -12.63 10.11
N ASP A 33 -0.13 -12.64 10.87
CA ASP A 33 -0.07 -13.31 12.18
C ASP A 33 -1.09 -12.74 13.18
N LEU A 34 -1.21 -11.41 13.24
CA LEU A 34 -2.21 -10.74 14.08
C LEU A 34 -3.63 -11.12 13.66
N PHE A 35 -3.92 -11.07 12.35
CA PHE A 35 -5.22 -11.46 11.82
C PHE A 35 -5.54 -12.90 12.17
N GLN A 36 -4.58 -13.82 12.01
CA GLN A 36 -4.72 -15.23 12.39
C GLN A 36 -5.01 -15.41 13.88
N ARG A 37 -4.32 -14.66 14.75
CA ARG A 37 -4.57 -14.66 16.20
C ARG A 37 -5.97 -14.15 16.55
N ILE A 38 -6.47 -13.14 15.85
CA ILE A 38 -7.79 -12.55 16.13
C ILE A 38 -8.93 -13.52 15.77
N HIS A 39 -8.89 -14.15 14.59
CA HIS A 39 -9.93 -15.11 14.22
C HIS A 39 -9.73 -16.50 14.86
N GLY A 40 -8.50 -16.86 15.24
CA GLY A 40 -8.19 -18.08 15.99
C GLY A 40 -8.63 -19.36 15.27
N GLY A 41 -8.58 -19.37 13.93
CA GLY A 41 -9.07 -20.47 13.09
C GLY A 41 -10.60 -20.60 13.00
N ASN A 42 -11.39 -19.73 13.65
CA ASN A 42 -12.84 -19.79 13.56
C ASN A 42 -13.37 -19.06 12.31
N ILE A 43 -14.01 -19.80 11.41
CA ILE A 43 -14.54 -19.28 10.15
C ILE A 43 -15.56 -18.14 10.34
N LYS A 44 -16.39 -18.18 11.40
CA LYS A 44 -17.38 -17.12 11.66
C LYS A 44 -16.71 -15.79 11.98
N LYS A 45 -15.65 -15.82 12.79
CA LYS A 45 -14.85 -14.62 13.12
C LYS A 45 -14.09 -14.13 11.89
N TRP A 46 -13.54 -15.03 11.08
CA TRP A 46 -12.83 -14.69 9.86
C TRP A 46 -13.75 -13.95 8.86
N VAL A 47 -14.94 -14.49 8.59
CA VAL A 47 -15.93 -13.85 7.71
C VAL A 47 -16.40 -12.51 8.28
N PHE A 48 -16.63 -12.41 9.59
CA PHE A 48 -17.07 -11.17 10.22
C PHE A 48 -16.03 -10.05 10.10
N ILE A 49 -14.76 -10.34 10.38
CA ILE A 49 -13.68 -9.35 10.26
C ILE A 49 -13.44 -9.00 8.80
N GLY A 50 -13.46 -9.99 7.89
CA GLY A 50 -13.38 -9.76 6.45
C GLY A 50 -14.52 -8.87 5.94
N GLY A 51 -15.74 -9.08 6.43
CA GLY A 51 -16.91 -8.24 6.13
C GLY A 51 -16.77 -6.82 6.66
N LEU A 52 -16.23 -6.64 7.88
CA LEU A 52 -15.96 -5.30 8.43
C LEU A 52 -14.89 -4.56 7.62
N ILE A 53 -13.77 -5.22 7.31
CA ILE A 53 -12.69 -4.62 6.50
C ILE A 53 -13.21 -4.29 5.10
N GLY A 54 -13.93 -5.22 4.46
CA GLY A 54 -14.52 -5.00 3.14
C GLY A 54 -15.57 -3.87 3.13
N GLY A 55 -16.41 -3.79 4.16
CA GLY A 55 -17.38 -2.71 4.34
C GLY A 55 -16.73 -1.35 4.55
N LEU A 56 -15.67 -1.29 5.37
CA LEU A 56 -14.87 -0.08 5.56
C LEU A 56 -14.18 0.34 4.26
N CYS A 57 -13.60 -0.60 3.51
CA CYS A 57 -13.05 -0.32 2.18
C CYS A 57 -14.13 0.20 1.22
N GLY A 58 -15.34 -0.37 1.23
CA GLY A 58 -16.46 0.11 0.42
C GLY A 58 -16.87 1.55 0.76
N LEU A 59 -16.98 1.88 2.06
CA LEU A 59 -17.27 3.24 2.52
C LEU A 59 -16.16 4.23 2.16
N LEU A 60 -14.90 3.83 2.37
CA LEU A 60 -13.73 4.62 1.97
C LEU A 60 -13.70 4.83 0.45
N GLY A 61 -14.12 3.85 -0.36
CA GLY A 61 -14.22 3.98 -1.81
C GLY A 61 -15.27 5.01 -2.26
N LEU A 62 -16.33 5.24 -1.47
CA LEU A 62 -17.32 6.28 -1.74
C LEU A 62 -16.82 7.68 -1.35
N MET A 63 -16.09 7.80 -0.24
CA MET A 63 -15.59 9.09 0.24
C MET A 63 -14.28 9.53 -0.44
N GLN A 64 -13.33 8.60 -0.57
CA GLN A 64 -12.00 8.83 -1.11
C GLN A 64 -11.58 7.66 -2.02
N PRO A 65 -11.99 7.69 -3.30
CA PRO A 65 -11.72 6.62 -4.27
C PRO A 65 -10.23 6.37 -4.51
N SER A 66 -9.36 7.33 -4.17
CA SER A 66 -7.91 7.23 -4.31
C SER A 66 -7.23 6.39 -3.22
N ALA A 67 -7.91 6.13 -2.10
CA ALA A 67 -7.37 5.32 -1.00
C ALA A 67 -7.77 3.85 -1.08
N VAL A 68 -8.66 3.48 -2.01
CA VAL A 68 -9.22 2.12 -2.14
C VAL A 68 -9.18 1.66 -3.59
N GLY A 69 -8.91 0.38 -3.81
CA GLY A 69 -8.84 -0.24 -5.15
C GLY A 69 -7.44 -0.76 -5.47
N GLY A 70 -7.21 -1.14 -6.74
CA GLY A 70 -5.95 -1.76 -7.18
C GLY A 70 -4.79 -0.80 -7.45
N GLY A 71 -4.92 0.50 -7.14
CA GLY A 71 -3.85 1.47 -7.36
C GLY A 71 -3.64 1.94 -8.81
N PHE A 72 -4.08 1.16 -9.81
CA PHE A 72 -3.81 1.42 -11.24
C PHE A 72 -4.29 2.78 -11.75
N ASN A 73 -5.45 3.25 -11.29
CA ASN A 73 -6.00 4.55 -11.69
C ASN A 73 -5.18 5.73 -11.17
N LEU A 74 -4.31 5.52 -10.17
CA LEU A 74 -3.49 6.55 -9.53
C LEU A 74 -2.11 6.68 -10.18
N ILE A 75 -1.63 5.65 -10.87
CA ILE A 75 -0.33 5.61 -11.55
C ILE A 75 -0.17 6.77 -12.56
N PRO A 76 -1.09 6.99 -13.53
CA PRO A 76 -0.93 8.07 -14.50
C PRO A 76 -1.06 9.46 -13.86
N ILE A 77 -1.84 9.60 -12.80
CA ILE A 77 -2.09 10.87 -12.10
C ILE A 77 -0.86 11.26 -11.24
N ALA A 78 -0.24 10.28 -10.56
CA ALA A 78 1.00 10.47 -9.81
C ALA A 78 2.18 10.76 -10.74
N ALA A 79 2.27 10.06 -11.88
CA ALA A 79 3.30 10.33 -12.90
C ALA A 79 3.17 11.73 -13.52
N ALA A 80 1.94 12.29 -13.54
CA ALA A 80 1.67 13.66 -13.98
C ALA A 80 2.01 14.73 -12.91
N GLY A 81 2.47 14.34 -11.71
CA GLY A 81 2.90 15.28 -10.66
C GLY A 81 1.77 15.99 -9.91
N ASN A 82 0.51 15.51 -10.03
CA ASN A 82 -0.66 16.16 -9.42
C ASN A 82 -0.92 15.77 -7.96
N PHE A 83 -0.03 14.98 -7.34
CA PHE A 83 -0.16 14.56 -5.95
C PHE A 83 0.92 15.17 -5.05
N SER A 84 0.49 15.68 -3.91
CA SER A 84 1.41 16.09 -2.83
C SER A 84 2.18 14.90 -2.30
N VAL A 85 3.44 15.11 -1.91
CA VAL A 85 4.31 14.09 -1.31
C VAL A 85 3.64 13.39 -0.12
N GLY A 86 2.84 14.13 0.66
CA GLY A 86 2.10 13.56 1.79
C GLY A 86 0.98 12.60 1.38
N LEU A 87 0.35 12.79 0.21
CA LEU A 87 -0.65 11.87 -0.31
C LEU A 87 0.00 10.64 -0.95
N LEU A 88 1.18 10.80 -1.57
CA LEU A 88 1.96 9.68 -2.08
C LEU A 88 2.41 8.74 -0.94
N LEU A 89 2.95 9.27 0.15
CA LEU A 89 3.38 8.47 1.31
C LEU A 89 2.22 7.84 2.11
N PHE A 90 0.99 8.36 1.94
CA PHE A 90 -0.19 7.77 2.57
C PHE A 90 -0.77 6.62 1.74
N ILE A 91 -0.58 6.65 0.42
CA ILE A 91 -1.12 5.65 -0.52
C ILE A 91 -0.11 4.53 -0.84
N PHE A 92 1.18 4.86 -0.89
CA PHE A 92 2.30 3.94 -1.17
C PHE A 92 3.11 3.63 0.09
#